data_AF-A0A1S4EIH6-F1
#
_entry.id   AF-A0A1S4EIH6-F1
#
_cell.length_a   1.000
_cell.length_b   1.000
_cell.length_c   1.000
_cell.angle_alpha   90.00
_cell.angle_beta   90.00
_cell.angle_gamma   90.00
#
_symmetry.space_group_name_H-M   'P 1'
#
loop_
_entity.id
_entity.type
_entity.pdbx_description
1 polymer ?
#
loop_
_entity_poly.entity_id
_entity_poly.type
_entity_poly.pdbx_seq_one_letter_code
_entity_poly.pdbx_strand_id
1 'polypeptide(L)'
;MLILQFALIVVDRTLYLRKFILGKIVFQFLLVFGVHAWMFFILPAVTERQFNAAVYPQIWYWVKCVYLLLSAYQIRSGYPTRILGNFLCKNYNYLNKFLFKGFMMVPFVFELRALMDWMWTDTSMTLWDWLKMEDIYAHIFQLKVGTIHFIELTSNLLLVLMLLF
;
A
#
# COMPACT_ATOMS: atom_id res chain seq x y z
N MET A 1 -16.48 -12.94 -3.06
CA MET A 1 -15.17 -12.49 -3.59
C MET A 1 -14.60 -11.31 -2.83
N LEU A 2 -15.29 -10.15 -2.78
CA LEU A 2 -14.71 -8.91 -2.23
C LEU A 2 -14.35 -8.98 -0.73
N ILE A 3 -15.23 -9.53 0.12
CA ILE A 3 -14.95 -9.66 1.57
C ILE A 3 -13.70 -10.53 1.81
N LEU A 4 -13.61 -11.65 1.09
CA LEU A 4 -12.43 -12.52 1.13
C LEU A 4 -11.18 -11.78 0.65
N GLN A 5 -11.27 -10.99 -0.43
CA GLN A 5 -10.15 -10.17 -0.89
C GLN A 5 -9.69 -9.15 0.16
N PHE A 6 -10.63 -8.48 0.82
CA PHE A 6 -10.32 -7.55 1.89
C PHE A 6 -9.61 -8.24 3.06
N ALA A 7 -10.12 -9.39 3.51
CA ALA A 7 -9.49 -10.19 4.56
C ALA A 7 -8.08 -10.64 4.18
N LEU A 8 -7.87 -11.07 2.93
CA LEU A 8 -6.54 -11.44 2.44
C LEU A 8 -5.56 -10.25 2.43
N ILE A 9 -6.01 -9.04 2.07
CA ILE A 9 -5.19 -7.82 2.11
C ILE A 9 -4.75 -7.51 3.56
N VAL A 10 -5.69 -7.61 4.51
CA VAL A 10 -5.40 -7.40 5.94
C VAL A 10 -4.37 -8.43 6.41
N VAL A 11 -4.60 -9.72 6.19
CA VAL A 11 -3.67 -10.79 6.61
C VAL A 11 -2.28 -10.57 5.98
N ASP A 12 -2.21 -10.24 4.70
CA ASP A 12 -0.94 -10.00 4.02
C ASP A 12 -0.15 -8.84 4.65
N ARG A 13 -0.87 -7.77 5.00
CA ARG A 13 -0.32 -6.61 5.71
C ARG A 13 0.19 -6.98 7.10
N THR A 14 -0.54 -7.82 7.84
CA THR A 14 -0.12 -8.27 9.18
C THR A 14 1.16 -9.11 9.13
N LEU A 15 1.28 -10.02 8.17
CA LEU A 15 2.48 -10.84 7.96
C LEU A 15 3.68 -9.97 7.60
N TYR A 16 3.45 -8.94 6.78
CA TYR A 16 4.47 -7.95 6.43
C TYR A 16 4.96 -7.15 7.66
N LEU A 17 4.06 -6.64 8.50
CA LEU A 17 4.41 -5.85 9.69
C LEU A 17 5.19 -6.68 10.72
N ARG A 18 4.79 -7.94 10.94
CA ARG A 18 5.47 -8.87 11.86
C ARG A 18 6.76 -9.47 11.30
N LYS A 19 7.08 -9.21 10.02
CA LYS A 19 8.26 -9.74 9.31
C LYS A 19 8.36 -11.27 9.35
N PHE A 20 7.23 -11.96 9.45
CA PHE A 20 7.21 -13.41 9.63
C PHE A 20 7.28 -14.12 8.27
N ILE A 21 8.51 -14.39 7.81
CA ILE A 21 8.79 -14.95 6.47
C ILE A 21 8.18 -16.35 6.31
N LEU A 22 8.27 -17.21 7.32
CA LEU A 22 7.71 -18.57 7.25
C LEU A 22 6.19 -18.54 7.04
N GLY A 23 5.47 -17.68 7.78
CA GLY A 23 4.03 -17.49 7.59
C GLY A 23 3.69 -16.94 6.21
N LYS A 24 4.50 -16.02 5.68
CA LYS A 24 4.33 -15.49 4.32
C LYS A 24 4.50 -16.59 3.26
N ILE A 25 5.46 -17.51 3.43
CA ILE A 25 5.65 -18.66 2.52
C ILE A 25 4.43 -19.58 2.53
N VAL A 26 3.95 -19.97 3.72
CA VAL A 26 2.75 -20.82 3.84
C VAL A 26 1.54 -20.13 3.22
N PHE A 27 1.35 -18.83 3.51
CA PHE A 27 0.28 -18.03 2.94
C PHE A 27 0.36 -17.92 1.41
N GLN A 28 1.56 -17.76 0.86
CA GLN A 28 1.79 -17.74 -0.58
C GLN A 28 1.37 -19.05 -1.25
N PHE A 29 1.75 -20.21 -0.70
CA PHE A 29 1.33 -21.50 -1.25
C PHE A 29 -0.19 -21.67 -1.20
N LEU A 30 -0.82 -21.37 -0.06
CA LEU A 30 -2.28 -21.44 0.09
C LEU A 30 -3.00 -20.53 -0.91
N LEU A 31 -2.49 -19.32 -1.14
CA LEU A 31 -3.05 -18.39 -2.13
C LEU A 31 -2.90 -18.89 -3.56
N VAL A 32 -1.74 -19.44 -3.93
CA VAL A 32 -1.52 -20.01 -5.27
C VAL A 32 -2.53 -21.12 -5.54
N PHE A 33 -2.60 -22.12 -4.65
CA PHE A 33 -3.55 -23.22 -4.81
C PHE A 33 -5.00 -22.73 -4.79
N GLY A 34 -5.34 -21.82 -3.86
CA GLY A 34 -6.69 -21.26 -3.74
C GLY A 34 -7.15 -20.50 -4.98
N VAL A 35 -6.30 -19.65 -5.57
CA VAL A 35 -6.65 -18.87 -6.77
C VAL A 35 -6.82 -19.77 -7.99
N HIS A 36 -5.93 -20.75 -8.19
CA HIS A 36 -6.04 -21.68 -9.32
C HIS A 36 -7.26 -22.61 -9.16
N ALA A 37 -7.47 -23.16 -7.97
CA ALA A 37 -8.62 -24.01 -7.69
C ALA A 37 -9.94 -23.24 -7.88
N TRP A 38 -10.00 -22.01 -7.39
CA TRP A 38 -11.18 -21.17 -7.52
C TRP A 38 -11.49 -20.82 -8.97
N MET A 39 -10.46 -20.44 -9.75
CA MET A 39 -10.67 -19.96 -11.11
C MET A 39 -10.98 -21.08 -12.11
N PHE A 40 -10.38 -22.25 -11.95
CA PHE A 40 -10.55 -23.36 -12.90
C PHE A 40 -11.69 -24.33 -12.54
N PHE A 41 -12.00 -24.52 -11.26
CA PHE A 41 -13.03 -25.49 -10.85
C PHE A 41 -14.31 -24.81 -10.36
N ILE A 42 -14.21 -23.88 -9.41
CA ILE A 42 -15.39 -23.32 -8.73
C ILE A 42 -16.14 -22.35 -9.66
N LEU A 43 -15.43 -21.47 -10.35
CA LEU A 43 -16.06 -20.46 -11.20
C LEU A 43 -16.81 -21.08 -12.40
N PRO A 44 -16.25 -22.06 -13.14
CA PRO A 44 -17.00 -22.77 -14.19
C PRO A 44 -18.15 -23.62 -13.66
N ALA A 45 -18.00 -24.25 -12.48
CA ALA A 45 -19.04 -25.07 -11.87
C ALA A 45 -20.27 -24.25 -11.42
N VAL A 46 -20.07 -23.04 -10.91
CA VAL A 46 -21.17 -22.19 -10.43
C VAL A 46 -21.81 -21.38 -11.56
N THR A 47 -21.03 -20.94 -12.54
CA THR A 47 -21.51 -20.01 -13.58
C THR A 47 -21.95 -20.74 -14.85
N GLU A 48 -21.70 -22.05 -14.96
CA GLU A 48 -21.90 -22.89 -16.17
C GLU A 48 -21.30 -22.31 -17.46
N ARG A 49 -20.32 -21.41 -17.31
CA ARG A 49 -19.66 -20.71 -18.40
C ARG A 49 -18.17 -20.98 -18.32
N GLN A 50 -17.57 -21.21 -19.48
CA GLN A 50 -16.13 -21.39 -19.60
C GLN A 50 -15.40 -20.10 -19.19
N PHE A 51 -14.20 -20.24 -18.62
CA PHE A 51 -13.35 -19.10 -18.23
C PHE A 51 -13.05 -18.15 -19.41
N ASN A 52 -13.08 -18.65 -20.64
CA ASN A 52 -12.87 -17.85 -21.85
C ASN A 52 -14.11 -17.06 -22.32
N ALA A 53 -15.25 -17.19 -21.65
CA ALA A 53 -16.49 -16.53 -22.09
C ALA A 53 -16.53 -15.02 -21.76
N ALA A 54 -15.71 -14.55 -20.82
CA ALA A 54 -15.70 -13.16 -20.38
C ALA A 54 -14.28 -12.67 -20.10
N VAL A 55 -14.03 -11.39 -20.41
CA VAL A 55 -12.72 -10.77 -20.23
C VAL A 55 -12.45 -10.40 -18.76
N TYR A 56 -13.48 -10.09 -17.96
CA TYR A 56 -13.30 -9.63 -16.58
C TYR A 56 -12.59 -10.64 -15.66
N PRO A 57 -12.94 -11.95 -15.64
CA PRO A 57 -12.20 -12.95 -14.86
C PRO A 57 -10.76 -13.13 -15.34
N GLN A 58 -10.50 -12.96 -16.63
CA GLN A 58 -9.16 -13.05 -17.21
C GLN A 58 -8.25 -11.91 -16.72
N ILE A 59 -8.75 -10.67 -16.77
CA ILE A 59 -8.01 -9.50 -16.24
C ILE A 59 -7.75 -9.69 -14.74
N TRP A 60 -8.76 -10.13 -13.98
CA TRP A 60 -8.60 -10.37 -12.55
C TRP A 60 -7.53 -11.43 -12.25
N TYR A 61 -7.55 -12.54 -13.00
CA TYR A 61 -6.56 -13.61 -12.84
C TYR A 61 -5.15 -13.12 -13.19
N TRP A 62 -5.02 -12.36 -14.29
CA TRP A 62 -3.75 -11.80 -14.72
C TRP A 62 -3.14 -10.86 -13.66
N VAL A 63 -3.94 -9.94 -13.13
CA VAL A 63 -3.52 -9.04 -12.04
C VAL A 63 -3.12 -9.85 -10.78
N LYS A 64 -3.83 -10.94 -10.49
CA LYS A 64 -3.48 -11.83 -9.36
C LYS A 64 -2.17 -12.59 -9.58
N CYS A 65 -1.88 -13.04 -10.79
CA CYS A 65 -0.61 -13.66 -11.12
C CYS A 65 0.56 -12.68 -10.94
N VAL A 66 0.40 -11.42 -11.36
CA VAL A 66 1.40 -10.36 -11.13
C VAL A 66 1.60 -10.13 -9.62
N TYR A 67 0.52 -10.06 -8.84
CA TYR A 67 0.61 -9.96 -7.38
C TYR A 67 1.39 -11.14 -6.76
N LEU A 68 1.10 -12.37 -7.17
CA LEU A 68 1.79 -13.56 -6.68
C LEU A 68 3.28 -13.55 -7.04
N LEU A 69 3.63 -13.09 -8.24
CA LEU A 69 5.02 -12.94 -8.67
C LEU A 69 5.79 -11.91 -7.82
N LEU A 70 5.18 -10.74 -7.59
CA LEU A 70 5.78 -9.69 -6.74
C LEU A 70 5.92 -10.16 -5.29
N SER A 71 4.95 -10.91 -4.78
CA SER A 71 5.01 -11.51 -3.44
C SER A 71 6.14 -12.54 -3.32
N ALA A 72 6.33 -13.40 -4.33
CA ALA A 72 7.44 -14.35 -4.37
C ALA A 72 8.80 -13.64 -4.45
N TYR A 73 8.89 -12.55 -5.22
CA TYR A 73 10.09 -11.71 -5.28
C TYR A 73 10.40 -11.10 -3.91
N GLN A 74 9.39 -10.60 -3.20
CA GLN A 74 9.56 -10.06 -1.85
C GLN A 74 10.08 -11.11 -0.86
N ILE A 75 9.57 -12.34 -0.90
CA ILE A 75 10.04 -13.44 -0.05
C ILE A 75 11.51 -13.75 -0.36
N ARG A 76 11.89 -13.77 -1.64
CA ARG A 76 13.28 -14.03 -2.07
C ARG A 76 14.24 -12.94 -1.61
N SER A 77 13.86 -11.67 -1.72
CA SER A 77 14.69 -10.53 -1.33
C SER A 77 14.74 -10.32 0.19
N GLY A 78 13.79 -10.88 0.93
CA GLY A 78 13.66 -10.73 2.39
C GLY A 78 13.08 -9.38 2.81
N TYR A 79 12.82 -9.24 4.11
CA TYR A 79 12.27 -8.01 4.69
C TYR A 79 13.36 -7.07 5.22
N PRO A 80 13.28 -5.75 4.95
CA PRO A 80 14.25 -4.79 5.49
C PRO A 80 14.07 -4.57 7.00
N THR A 81 15.12 -4.06 7.66
CA THR A 81 15.10 -3.78 9.10
C THR A 81 14.20 -2.59 9.47
N ARG A 82 14.10 -1.58 8.61
CA ARG A 82 13.23 -0.40 8.80
C ARG A 82 12.01 -0.45 7.87
N ILE A 83 10.87 -0.86 8.42
CA ILE A 83 9.60 -1.01 7.69
C ILE A 83 8.60 0.12 8.00
N LEU A 84 8.69 0.67 9.22
CA LEU A 84 7.82 1.74 9.69
C LEU A 84 8.06 3.03 8.89
N GLY A 85 6.97 3.63 8.41
CA GLY A 85 6.98 4.85 7.61
C GLY A 85 6.09 4.77 6.38
N ASN A 86 5.48 5.90 6.00
CA ASN A 86 4.69 5.97 4.77
C ASN A 86 5.61 6.11 3.55
N PHE A 87 5.41 5.28 2.52
CA PHE A 87 6.24 5.32 1.31
C PHE A 87 6.11 6.67 0.59
N LEU A 88 4.92 7.26 0.61
CA LEU A 88 4.62 8.55 -0.03
C LEU A 88 5.35 9.72 0.65
N CYS A 89 5.69 9.57 1.92
CA CYS A 89 6.28 10.64 2.73
C CYS A 89 7.82 10.60 2.76
N LYS A 90 8.47 9.78 1.92
CA LYS A 90 9.94 9.70 1.86
C LYS A 90 10.60 10.84 1.07
N ASN A 91 10.01 11.24 -0.05
CA ASN A 91 10.51 12.35 -0.87
C ASN A 91 9.54 13.53 -0.81
N TYR A 92 10.08 14.75 -0.81
CA TYR A 92 9.32 15.99 -0.67
C TYR A 92 8.93 16.61 -2.01
N ASN A 93 8.52 15.78 -2.97
CA ASN A 93 8.16 16.23 -4.31
C ASN A 93 6.68 16.64 -4.36
N TYR A 94 6.32 17.55 -5.27
CA TYR A 94 4.93 17.96 -5.47
C TYR A 94 4.03 16.78 -5.88
N LEU A 95 4.57 15.85 -6.68
CA LEU A 95 3.88 14.60 -7.04
C LEU A 95 3.50 13.78 -5.80
N ASN A 96 4.41 13.64 -4.83
CA ASN A 96 4.16 12.91 -3.60
C ASN A 96 3.09 13.60 -2.74
N LYS A 97 3.07 14.93 -2.71
CA LYS A 97 2.00 15.70 -2.04
C LYS A 97 0.64 15.44 -2.68
N PHE A 98 0.58 15.43 -4.02
CA PHE A 98 -0.66 15.12 -4.74
C PHE A 98 -1.13 13.69 -4.47
N LEU A 99 -0.24 12.70 -4.57
CA LEU A 99 -0.55 11.30 -4.27
C LEU A 99 -0.98 11.09 -2.81
N PHE A 100 -0.34 11.78 -1.87
CA PHE A 100 -0.69 11.73 -0.46
C PHE A 100 -2.07 12.33 -0.18
N LYS A 101 -2.42 13.47 -0.82
CA LYS A 101 -3.78 14.00 -0.77
C LYS A 101 -4.80 13.02 -1.38
N GLY A 102 -4.46 12.40 -2.51
CA GLY A 102 -5.27 11.35 -3.12
C GLY A 102 -5.55 10.18 -2.17
N PHE A 103 -4.51 9.72 -1.48
CA PHE A 103 -4.62 8.67 -0.47
C PHE A 103 -5.55 9.06 0.70
N MET A 104 -5.47 10.31 1.19
CA MET A 104 -6.33 10.80 2.27
C MET A 104 -7.79 11.02 1.86
N MET A 105 -8.07 11.24 0.57
CA MET A 105 -9.44 11.39 0.07
C MET A 105 -10.21 10.07 0.02
N VAL A 106 -9.52 8.92 0.06
CA VAL A 106 -10.19 7.62 0.06
C VAL A 106 -10.73 7.35 1.47
N PRO A 107 -12.06 7.15 1.63
CA PRO A 107 -12.64 6.95 2.95
C PRO A 107 -12.13 5.65 3.58
N PHE A 108 -11.90 5.67 4.90
CA PHE A 108 -11.50 4.52 5.74
C PHE A 108 -10.11 3.95 5.48
N VAL A 109 -9.44 4.22 4.35
CA VAL A 109 -8.15 3.61 4.03
C VAL A 109 -7.05 4.12 4.97
N PHE A 110 -7.05 5.41 5.27
CA PHE A 110 -6.08 5.99 6.20
C PHE A 110 -6.29 5.46 7.61
N GLU A 111 -7.53 5.45 8.09
CA GLU A 111 -7.88 4.99 9.43
C GLU A 111 -7.58 3.49 9.58
N LEU A 112 -8.02 2.65 8.64
CA LEU A 112 -7.73 1.21 8.68
C LEU A 112 -6.24 0.92 8.65
N ARG A 113 -5.46 1.70 7.88
CA ARG A 113 -4.01 1.59 7.88
C ARG A 113 -3.44 1.93 9.25
N ALA A 114 -3.83 3.07 9.84
CA ALA A 114 -3.33 3.50 11.14
C ALA A 114 -3.69 2.49 12.24
N LEU A 115 -4.91 1.94 12.21
CA LEU A 115 -5.37 0.88 13.11
C LEU A 115 -4.53 -0.40 12.97
N MET A 116 -4.26 -0.84 11.74
CA MET A 116 -3.40 -2.01 11.49
C MET A 116 -1.94 -1.75 11.85
N ASP A 117 -1.41 -0.56 11.61
CA ASP A 117 -0.03 -0.25 12.00
C ASP A 117 0.07 -0.19 13.54
N TRP A 118 -0.95 0.32 14.27
CA TRP A 118 -1.00 0.34 15.74
C TRP A 118 -1.14 -1.07 16.36
N MET A 119 -2.10 -1.86 15.91
CA MET A 119 -2.39 -3.19 16.48
C MET A 119 -1.21 -4.19 16.37
N TRP A 120 -0.36 -4.05 15.34
CA TRP A 120 0.75 -4.98 15.06
C TRP A 120 2.14 -4.41 15.37
N THR A 121 2.22 -3.18 15.87
CA THR A 121 3.46 -2.57 16.36
C THR A 121 3.49 -2.61 17.88
N ASP A 122 4.62 -3.02 18.46
CA ASP A 122 4.80 -3.00 19.91
C ASP A 122 4.96 -1.53 20.37
N THR A 123 3.86 -0.89 20.76
CA THR A 123 3.80 0.50 21.23
C THR A 123 3.08 0.61 22.57
N SER A 124 3.52 1.53 23.41
CA SER A 124 2.85 1.86 24.68
C SER A 124 1.75 2.90 24.52
N MET A 125 1.56 3.48 23.32
CA MET A 125 0.56 4.52 23.07
C MET A 125 -0.85 3.92 22.97
N THR A 126 -1.82 4.65 23.52
CA THR A 126 -3.24 4.32 23.31
C THR A 126 -3.62 4.54 21.85
N LEU A 127 -4.70 3.90 21.41
CA LEU A 127 -5.19 4.04 20.04
C LEU A 127 -5.45 5.50 19.65
N TRP A 128 -6.08 6.26 20.54
CA TRP A 128 -6.40 7.67 20.28
C TRP A 128 -5.15 8.54 20.16
N ASP A 129 -4.12 8.27 20.95
CA ASP A 129 -2.86 9.00 20.87
C ASP A 129 -2.11 8.64 19.59
N TRP A 130 -2.19 7.37 19.15
CA TRP A 130 -1.62 6.94 17.87
C TRP A 130 -2.27 7.64 16.69
N LEU A 131 -3.61 7.70 16.65
CA LEU A 131 -4.34 8.39 15.59
C LEU A 131 -3.99 9.88 15.55
N LYS A 132 -3.95 10.55 16.71
CA LYS A 132 -3.51 11.95 16.81
C LYS A 132 -2.09 12.17 16.27
N MET A 133 -1.17 11.25 16.57
CA MET A 133 0.21 11.32 16.08
C MET A 133 0.28 11.21 14.55
N GLU A 134 -0.45 10.27 13.95
CA GLU A 134 -0.55 10.11 12.50
C GLU A 134 -1.19 11.33 11.82
N ASP A 135 -2.22 11.93 12.42
CA ASP A 135 -2.83 13.16 11.92
C ASP A 135 -1.85 14.34 11.93
N ILE A 136 -1.14 14.54 13.05
CA ILE A 136 -0.11 15.58 13.17
C ILE A 136 1.00 15.35 12.13
N TYR A 137 1.44 14.10 11.95
CA TYR A 137 2.43 13.73 10.96
C TYR A 137 1.97 14.08 9.54
N ALA A 138 0.71 13.76 9.20
CA ALA A 138 0.12 14.10 7.91
C ALA A 138 0.08 15.62 7.66
N HIS A 139 -0.30 16.40 8.68
CA HIS A 139 -0.31 17.87 8.60
C HIS A 139 1.10 18.45 8.40
N ILE A 140 2.08 18.01 9.19
CA ILE A 140 3.48 18.47 9.07
C ILE A 140 4.05 18.13 7.70
N PHE A 141 3.77 16.94 7.17
CA PHE A 141 4.24 16.54 5.85
C PHE A 141 3.73 17.49 4.75
N GLN A 142 2.44 17.84 4.77
CA GLN A 142 1.86 18.75 3.78
C GLN A 142 2.44 20.17 3.85
N LEU A 143 2.69 20.67 5.06
CA LEU A 143 3.34 21.96 5.28
C LEU A 143 4.78 21.93 4.78
N LYS A 144 5.55 20.90 5.17
CA LYS A 144 6.97 20.76 4.79
C LYS A 144 7.16 20.76 3.27
N VAL A 145 6.36 20.01 2.53
CA VAL A 145 6.42 20.00 1.06
C VAL A 145 6.05 21.37 0.47
N GLY A 146 5.06 22.06 1.07
CA GLY A 146 4.70 23.41 0.66
C GLY A 146 5.85 24.42 0.84
N THR A 147 6.52 24.39 1.98
CA THR A 147 7.64 25.29 2.28
C THR A 147 8.85 25.03 1.38
N ILE A 148 9.22 23.76 1.14
CA ILE A 148 10.35 23.41 0.26
C ILE A 148 10.13 23.95 -1.15
N HIS A 149 8.92 23.75 -1.69
CA HIS A 149 8.58 24.24 -3.02
C HIS A 149 8.62 25.78 -3.11
N PHE A 150 8.15 26.48 -2.06
CA PHE A 150 8.23 27.93 -2.02
C PHE A 150 9.69 28.42 -2.06
N ILE A 151 10.58 27.79 -1.28
CA ILE A 151 12.01 28.12 -1.27
C ILE A 151 12.62 27.91 -2.66
N GLU A 152 12.36 26.77 -3.30
CA GLU A 152 12.87 26.45 -4.63
C GLU A 152 12.40 27.45 -5.69
N LEU A 153 11.12 27.86 -5.64
CA LEU A 153 10.58 28.88 -6.54
C LEU A 153 11.24 30.25 -6.32
N THR A 154 11.41 30.67 -5.06
CA THR A 154 12.06 31.96 -4.74
C THR A 154 13.53 31.97 -5.14
N SER A 155 14.25 30.87 -4.94
CA SER A 155 15.65 30.73 -5.35
C SER A 155 15.80 30.81 -6.87
N ASN A 156 14.95 30.10 -7.62
CA ASN A 156 14.97 30.12 -9.08
C ASN A 156 14.62 31.49 -9.65
N LEU A 157 13.64 32.19 -9.05
CA LEU A 157 13.29 33.55 -9.45
C LEU A 157 14.44 34.53 -9.20
N LEU A 158 15.10 34.45 -8.04
CA LEU A 158 16.27 35.26 -7.72
C LEU A 158 17.41 35.00 -8.70
N LEU A 159 17.67 33.74 -9.06
CA LEU A 159 18.71 33.36 -10.02
C LEU A 159 18.43 33.90 -11.42
N VAL A 160 17.18 33.85 -11.87
CA VAL A 160 16.74 34.44 -13.14
C VAL A 160 16.89 35.97 -13.12
N LEU A 161 16.51 36.62 -12.02
CA LEU A 161 16.72 38.05 -11.85
C LEU A 161 18.21 38.41 -11.89
N MET A 162 19.08 37.66 -11.21
CA MET A 162 20.53 37.86 -11.23
C MET A 162 21.19 37.61 -12.59
N LEU A 163 20.57 36.84 -13.48
CA LEU A 163 21.07 36.63 -14.86
C LEU A 163 20.56 37.71 -15.84
N LEU A 164 19.52 38.46 -15.46
CA LEU A 164 18.90 39.50 -16.28
C LEU A 164 19.44 40.92 -15.99
N PHE A 165 20.24 41.09 -14.93
CA PHE A 165 20.92 42.34 -14.56
C PHE A 165 22.44 42.13 -14.49
#